data_AF-A0A2V9MEA0-F1
#
_entry.id   AF-A0A2V9MEA0-F1
#
_cell.length_a   1.000
_cell.length_b   1.000
_cell.length_c   1.000
_cell.angle_alpha   90.00
_cell.angle_beta   90.00
_cell.angle_gamma   90.00
#
_symmetry.space_group_name_H-M   'P 1'
#
loop_
_entity.id
_entity.type
_entity.pdbx_description
1 polymer ?
#
loop_
_entity_poly.entity_id
_entity_poly.type
_entity_poly.pdbx_seq_one_letter_code
_entity_poly.pdbx_strand_id
1 'polypeptide(L)'
;MTLAEVMLQNNEPKQALEVSLRLQESLARGEQYESQWQAWLIAARASRRVGDKPKACEYGQHASDVLDKLQQGWGTEAFKSYLNRPDIQNSCKQLGQVLRAYR
;
A
#
# COMPACT_ATOMS: atom_id res chain seq x y z
N MET A 1 -2.31 -9.57 5.68
CA MET A 1 -1.09 -8.82 5.24
C MET A 1 -0.04 -8.69 6.34
N THR A 2 0.05 -9.67 7.24
CA THR A 2 0.95 -9.60 8.40
C THR A 2 2.39 -9.97 8.05
N LEU A 3 2.62 -10.88 7.09
CA LEU A 3 3.96 -11.37 6.76
C LEU A 3 4.87 -10.30 6.13
N ALA A 4 4.40 -9.60 5.09
CA ALA A 4 5.21 -8.60 4.39
C ALA A 4 5.49 -7.36 5.26
N GLU A 5 4.54 -6.99 6.13
CA GLU A 5 4.75 -5.91 7.11
C GLU A 5 5.79 -6.32 8.17
N VAL A 6 5.73 -7.55 8.67
CA VAL A 6 6.75 -8.09 9.60
C VAL A 6 8.13 -8.12 8.95
N MET A 7 8.24 -8.55 7.70
CA MET A 7 9.51 -8.51 6.95
C MET A 7 10.07 -7.09 6.82
N LEU A 8 9.21 -6.08 6.58
CA LEU A 8 9.66 -4.69 6.62
C LEU A 8 10.17 -4.29 8.01
N GLN A 9 9.52 -4.73 9.08
CA GLN A 9 9.97 -4.42 10.44
C GLN A 9 11.31 -5.09 10.77
N ASN A 10 11.54 -6.30 10.28
CA ASN A 10 12.78 -7.07 10.45
C ASN A 10 13.93 -6.65 9.52
N ASN A 11 13.78 -5.55 8.78
CA ASN A 11 14.77 -5.06 7.81
C ASN A 11 15.03 -6.02 6.64
N GLU A 12 13.97 -6.69 6.18
CA GLU A 12 13.98 -7.61 5.03
C GLU A 12 13.18 -7.04 3.84
N PRO A 13 13.53 -5.85 3.32
CA PRO A 13 12.69 -5.15 2.36
C PRO A 13 12.60 -5.87 1.00
N LYS A 14 13.60 -6.65 0.59
CA LYS A 14 13.53 -7.43 -0.66
C LYS A 14 12.47 -8.53 -0.59
N GLN A 15 12.41 -9.25 0.52
CA GLN A 15 11.42 -10.30 0.72
C GLN A 15 10.01 -9.72 0.89
N ALA A 16 9.90 -8.62 1.64
CA ALA A 16 8.63 -7.90 1.77
C ALA A 16 8.08 -7.45 0.41
N LEU A 17 8.95 -6.97 -0.48
CA LEU A 17 8.58 -6.60 -1.84
C LEU A 17 8.05 -7.82 -2.62
N GLU A 18 8.81 -8.92 -2.65
CA GLU A 18 8.42 -10.13 -3.38
C GLU A 18 7.07 -10.68 -2.91
N VAL A 19 6.88 -10.78 -1.59
CA VAL A 19 5.62 -11.26 -0.99
C VAL A 19 4.47 -10.32 -1.34
N SER A 20 4.70 -9.00 -1.30
CA SER A 20 3.66 -8.02 -1.63
C SER A 20 3.23 -8.11 -3.10
N LEU A 21 4.18 -8.28 -4.02
CA LEU A 21 3.88 -8.43 -5.45
C LEU A 21 3.14 -9.74 -5.75
N ARG A 22 3.55 -10.85 -5.13
CA ARG A 22 2.82 -12.13 -5.25
C ARG A 22 1.40 -12.03 -4.71
N LEU A 23 1.20 -11.30 -3.59
CA LEU A 23 -0.13 -11.03 -3.07
C LEU A 23 -0.96 -10.23 -4.08
N GLN A 24 -0.40 -9.20 -4.72
CA GLN A 24 -1.12 -8.43 -5.74
C GLN A 24 -1.65 -9.30 -6.89
N GLU A 25 -0.86 -10.24 -7.40
CA GLU A 25 -1.30 -11.14 -8.47
C GLU A 25 -2.52 -11.98 -8.07
N SER A 26 -2.58 -12.41 -6.81
CA SER A 26 -3.73 -13.14 -6.26
C SER A 26 -4.94 -12.24 -6.00
N LEU A 27 -4.71 -11.02 -5.53
CA LEU A 27 -5.75 -10.07 -5.14
C LEU A 27 -6.36 -9.37 -6.36
N ALA A 28 -5.60 -9.23 -7.45
CA ALA A 28 -6.06 -8.64 -8.71
C ALA A 28 -7.22 -9.41 -9.35
N ARG A 29 -7.42 -10.68 -8.95
CA ARG A 29 -8.53 -11.52 -9.43
C ARG A 29 -9.84 -11.31 -8.65
N GLY A 30 -9.83 -10.52 -7.58
CA GLY A 30 -11.01 -10.28 -6.74
C GLY A 30 -11.19 -8.81 -6.37
N GLU A 31 -12.33 -8.48 -5.78
CA GLU A 31 -12.70 -7.12 -5.35
C GLU A 31 -12.16 -6.76 -3.95
N GLN A 32 -11.03 -7.36 -3.56
CA GLN A 32 -10.41 -7.17 -2.25
C GLN A 32 -9.57 -5.88 -2.24
N TYR A 33 -10.19 -4.75 -2.56
CA TYR A 33 -9.51 -3.47 -2.77
C TYR A 33 -8.76 -2.99 -1.51
N GLU A 34 -9.28 -3.20 -0.30
CA GLU A 34 -8.54 -2.89 0.92
C GLU A 34 -7.22 -3.67 1.00
N SER A 35 -7.26 -4.96 0.66
CA SER A 35 -6.07 -5.79 0.63
C SER A 35 -5.09 -5.40 -0.45
N GLN A 36 -5.60 -5.04 -1.63
CA GLN A 36 -4.76 -4.55 -2.72
C GLN A 36 -4.07 -3.23 -2.33
N TRP A 37 -4.80 -2.30 -1.72
CA TRP A 37 -4.23 -1.02 -1.29
C TRP A 37 -3.07 -1.22 -0.30
N GLN A 38 -3.29 -2.01 0.75
CA GLN A 38 -2.27 -2.27 1.77
C GLN A 38 -1.05 -3.01 1.20
N ALA A 39 -1.25 -3.99 0.31
CA ALA A 39 -0.14 -4.69 -0.33
C ALA A 39 0.67 -3.75 -1.26
N TRP A 40 0.03 -2.84 -1.97
CA TRP A 40 0.74 -1.84 -2.80
C TRP A 40 1.55 -0.87 -1.92
N LEU A 41 0.99 -0.44 -0.79
CA LEU A 41 1.72 0.41 0.16
C LEU A 41 2.98 -0.29 0.70
N ILE A 42 2.90 -1.57 1.05
CA ILE A 42 4.06 -2.34 1.52
C ILE A 42 5.10 -2.46 0.41
N ALA A 43 4.70 -2.80 -0.82
CA ALA A 43 5.60 -2.85 -1.97
C ALA A 43 6.30 -1.50 -2.19
N ALA A 44 5.57 -0.39 -2.12
CA ALA A 44 6.13 0.95 -2.29
C ALA A 44 7.16 1.31 -1.20
N ARG A 45 6.85 0.98 0.07
CA ARG A 45 7.78 1.16 1.20
C ARG A 45 9.01 0.27 1.07
N ALA A 46 8.83 -0.96 0.63
CA ALA A 46 9.90 -1.92 0.40
C ALA A 46 10.84 -1.46 -0.71
N SER A 47 10.30 -1.06 -1.87
CA SER A 47 11.05 -0.46 -2.99
C SER A 47 11.84 0.76 -2.56
N ARG A 48 11.25 1.64 -1.74
CA ARG A 48 11.97 2.80 -1.19
C ARG A 48 13.17 2.37 -0.34
N ARG A 49 13.02 1.36 0.51
CA ARG A 49 14.10 0.88 1.38
C ARG A 49 15.23 0.18 0.64
N VAL A 50 14.94 -0.48 -0.49
CA VAL A 50 15.98 -1.07 -1.35
C VAL A 50 16.63 -0.05 -2.30
N GLY A 51 16.17 1.21 -2.29
CA GLY A 51 16.70 2.28 -3.13
C GLY A 51 16.08 2.37 -4.52
N ASP A 52 15.07 1.57 -4.83
CA ASP A 52 14.35 1.60 -6.11
C ASP A 52 13.27 2.67 -6.09
N LYS A 53 13.71 3.91 -6.34
CA LYS A 53 12.87 5.11 -6.32
C LYS A 53 11.75 5.08 -7.37
N PRO A 54 12.02 4.73 -8.66
CA PRO A 54 10.97 4.64 -9.66
C PRO A 54 9.86 3.66 -9.25
N LYS A 55 10.22 2.45 -8.80
CA LYS A 55 9.21 1.47 -8.36
C LYS A 55 8.49 1.88 -7.09
N ALA A 56 9.16 2.54 -6.16
CA ALA A 56 8.49 3.07 -4.98
C ALA A 56 7.39 4.08 -5.35
N CYS A 57 7.64 4.96 -6.31
CA CYS A 57 6.65 5.91 -6.81
C CYS A 57 5.50 5.20 -7.54
N GLU A 58 5.81 4.29 -8.47
CA GLU A 58 4.84 3.49 -9.22
C GLU A 58 3.88 2.72 -8.29
N TYR A 59 4.42 1.96 -7.33
CA TYR A 59 3.59 1.21 -6.38
C TYR A 59 2.82 2.13 -5.43
N GLY A 60 3.36 3.30 -5.10
CA GLY A 60 2.64 4.33 -4.36
C GLY A 60 1.44 4.87 -5.13
N GLN A 61 1.58 5.08 -6.44
CA GLN A 61 0.47 5.51 -7.29
C GLN A 61 -0.61 4.43 -7.36
N HIS A 62 -0.25 3.17 -7.55
CA HIS A 62 -1.21 2.06 -7.51
C HIS A 62 -1.96 1.97 -6.16
N ALA A 63 -1.28 2.19 -5.04
CA ALA A 63 -1.94 2.26 -3.74
C ALA A 63 -2.97 3.40 -3.68
N SER A 64 -2.64 4.56 -4.25
CA SER A 64 -3.56 5.71 -4.33
C SER A 64 -4.78 5.40 -5.19
N ASP A 65 -4.58 4.80 -6.38
CA ASP A 65 -5.66 4.47 -7.30
C ASP A 65 -6.67 3.48 -6.67
N VAL A 66 -6.17 2.53 -5.87
CA VAL A 66 -7.04 1.58 -5.17
C VAL A 66 -7.81 2.24 -4.02
N LEU A 67 -7.23 3.23 -3.33
CA LEU A 67 -7.98 4.03 -2.35
C LEU A 67 -9.13 4.80 -3.00
N ASP A 68 -8.91 5.35 -4.19
CA ASP A 68 -9.97 6.04 -4.94
C ASP A 68 -11.10 5.07 -5.32
N LYS A 69 -10.77 3.84 -5.71
CA LYS A 69 -11.77 2.77 -5.96
C LYS A 69 -12.56 2.41 -4.70
N LEU A 70 -11.88 2.32 -3.54
CA LEU A 70 -12.55 2.08 -2.25
C LEU A 70 -13.53 3.21 -1.91
N GLN A 71 -13.12 4.47 -2.11
CA GLN A 71 -14.00 5.61 -1.89
C GLN A 71 -15.22 5.57 -2.82
N GLN A 72 -15.04 5.23 -4.09
CA GLN A 72 -16.13 5.10 -5.06
C GLN A 72 -17.10 3.97 -4.68
N GLY A 73 -16.58 2.81 -4.27
CA GLY A 73 -17.39 1.64 -3.92
C GLY A 73 -18.14 1.76 -2.60
N TRP A 74 -17.52 2.37 -1.58
CA TRP A 74 -18.14 2.52 -0.26
C TRP A 74 -18.94 3.82 -0.10
N GLY A 75 -18.70 4.80 -0.96
CA GLY A 75 -19.23 6.14 -0.82
C GLY A 75 -18.49 6.96 0.23
N THR A 76 -18.70 8.28 0.16
CA THR A 76 -17.90 9.26 0.90
C THR A 76 -17.99 9.09 2.42
N GLU A 77 -19.17 8.79 2.97
CA GLU A 77 -19.38 8.73 4.42
C GLU A 77 -18.71 7.51 5.05
N ALA A 78 -18.90 6.32 4.45
CA ALA A 78 -18.25 5.10 4.90
C ALA A 78 -16.72 5.19 4.75
N PHE A 79 -16.24 5.78 3.65
CA PHE A 79 -14.81 5.99 3.44
C PHE A 79 -14.21 6.98 4.45
N LYS A 80 -14.93 8.04 4.85
CA LYS A 80 -14.48 8.93 5.94
C LYS A 80 -14.35 8.19 7.27
N SER A 81 -15.33 7.35 7.61
CA SER A 81 -15.26 6.51 8.82
C SER A 81 -14.05 5.57 8.77
N TYR A 82 -13.79 4.97 7.61
CA TYR A 82 -12.60 4.16 7.38
C TYR A 82 -11.29 4.92 7.61
N LEU A 83 -11.16 6.12 7.06
CA LEU A 83 -10.00 7.00 7.25
C LEU A 83 -9.82 7.50 8.69
N ASN A 84 -10.84 7.42 9.54
CA ASN A 84 -10.73 7.78 10.96
C ASN A 84 -10.06 6.69 11.81
N ARG A 85 -9.87 5.48 11.26
CA ARG A 85 -9.17 4.41 11.96
C ARG A 85 -7.68 4.73 12.12
N PRO A 86 -7.08 4.62 13.32
CA PRO A 86 -5.69 5.00 13.55
C PRO A 86 -4.66 4.25 12.68
N ASP A 87 -4.88 2.96 12.44
CA ASP A 87 -4.04 2.14 11.57
C ASP A 87 -4.08 2.63 10.11
N ILE A 88 -5.27 3.01 9.63
CA ILE A 88 -5.48 3.54 8.28
C ILE A 88 -4.82 4.91 8.13
N GLN A 89 -4.97 5.80 9.12
CA GLN A 89 -4.28 7.10 9.11
C GLN A 89 -2.77 6.95 9.03
N ASN A 90 -2.20 5.98 9.75
CA ASN A 90 -0.77 5.70 9.70
C ASN A 90 -0.35 5.20 8.30
N SER A 91 -1.12 4.30 7.70
CA SER A 91 -0.91 3.83 6.32
C SER A 91 -0.98 4.98 5.29
N CYS A 92 -1.98 5.86 5.39
CA CYS A 92 -2.10 7.03 4.52
C CYS A 92 -0.93 8.01 4.69
N LYS A 93 -0.45 8.22 5.92
CA LYS A 93 0.76 9.04 6.18
C LYS A 93 1.98 8.42 5.50
N GLN A 94 2.18 7.11 5.62
CA GLN A 94 3.29 6.40 4.98
C GLN A 94 3.21 6.49 3.44
N LEU A 95 2.00 6.39 2.87
CA LEU A 95 1.77 6.56 1.44
C LEU A 95 2.17 7.97 0.98
N GLY A 96 1.72 9.00 1.73
CA GLY A 96 2.11 10.38 1.47
C GLY A 96 3.62 10.60 1.53
N GLN A 97 4.34 9.94 2.46
CA GLN A 97 5.80 9.99 2.52
C GLN A 97 6.47 9.35 1.31
N VAL A 98 5.94 8.22 0.81
CA VAL A 98 6.45 7.60 -0.44
C VAL A 98 6.28 8.58 -1.60
N LEU A 99 5.07 9.10 -1.81
CA LEU A 99 4.75 9.93 -2.98
C LEU A 99 5.45 11.30 -2.95
N ARG A 100 5.63 11.90 -1.77
CA ARG A 100 6.33 13.19 -1.62
C ARG A 100 7.84 13.08 -1.84
N ALA A 101 8.44 11.91 -1.63
CA ALA A 101 9.87 11.72 -1.85
C ALA A 101 10.30 11.84 -3.33
N TYR A 102 9.32 11.88 -4.25
CA TYR A 102 9.54 11.81 -5.70
C TYR A 102 8.75 12.87 -6.50
N ARG A 103 8.25 13.91 -5.82
CA ARG A 103 7.76 15.15 -6.45
C ARG A 103 8.90 16.16 -6.54
#